data_AF-A0A6P0TQT1-F1
#
_entry.id   AF-A0A6P0TQT1-F1
#
_cell.length_a   1.000
_cell.length_b   1.000
_cell.length_c   1.000
_cell.angle_alpha   90.00
_cell.angle_beta   90.00
_cell.angle_gamma   90.00
#
_symmetry.space_group_name_H-M   'P 1'
#
loop_
_entity.id
_entity.type
_entity.pdbx_description
1 polymer ?
#
loop_
_entity_poly.entity_id
_entity_poly.type
_entity_poly.pdbx_seq_one_letter_code
_entity_poly.pdbx_strand_id
1 'polypeptide(L)'
;IVDVRVFTREKGDELPPGANMVVRVYVAQKRKIQVGDKVAGRHGNKGIVSRILPIEDMPYLPDGTPLDVVLNPLGVPSRMNVGQIFECLLGWAGEVLSVRFKCVPFDEMHGPEKSRETVHRMLQLARERSGQDWVFNENYAGKIPVYDGRTGEKFDRPVTVGIAYMLKLVHLVDDKIHARSTGPYSLVTQQPLGGKAQQGGQRFGEMEVWALEAFGAAYTLQELLTVKSDDMQGRNEALNAIVKGKAIPRPGTPESFKVLMRELQSLCLDIAAHKVETMDDGTTQDVEVDLMADILGKRAPSRPVYESLSQDENQQ
;
A
#
# COMPACT_ATOMS: atom_id res chain seq x y z
N ILE A 1 22.57 -17.42 -5.99
CA ILE A 1 22.13 -18.20 -7.18
C ILE A 1 22.00 -19.64 -6.72
N VAL A 2 20.89 -20.30 -7.02
CA VAL A 2 20.59 -21.68 -6.59
C VAL A 2 20.97 -22.68 -7.66
N ASP A 3 20.58 -22.40 -8.90
CA ASP A 3 20.79 -23.29 -10.05
C ASP A 3 20.82 -22.46 -11.34
N VAL A 4 21.50 -22.97 -12.37
CA VAL A 4 21.51 -22.40 -13.72
C VAL A 4 21.32 -23.53 -14.70
N ARG A 5 20.19 -23.50 -15.43
CA ARG A 5 19.87 -24.50 -16.45
C ARG A 5 19.97 -23.89 -17.84
N VAL A 6 20.74 -24.55 -18.70
CA VAL A 6 20.94 -24.16 -20.09
C VAL A 6 20.25 -25.17 -20.98
N PHE A 7 19.26 -24.70 -21.75
CA PHE A 7 18.51 -25.48 -22.72
C PHE A 7 18.98 -25.11 -24.12
N THR A 8 19.31 -26.11 -24.93
CA THR A 8 19.85 -25.92 -26.28
C THR A 8 19.17 -26.84 -27.26
N ARG A 9 18.86 -26.34 -28.46
CA ARG A 9 18.20 -27.13 -29.50
C ARG A 9 19.02 -28.36 -29.92
N GLU A 10 20.35 -28.25 -29.88
CA GLU A 10 21.30 -29.34 -30.17
C GLU A 10 21.17 -30.51 -29.19
N LYS A 11 20.73 -30.26 -27.95
CA LYS A 11 20.48 -31.29 -26.93
C LYS A 11 19.08 -31.91 -27.02
N GLY A 12 18.24 -31.47 -27.96
CA GLY A 12 16.88 -31.95 -28.13
C GLY A 12 15.85 -31.30 -27.19
N ASP A 13 16.19 -30.18 -26.54
CA ASP A 13 15.24 -29.46 -25.68
C ASP A 13 14.17 -28.71 -26.50
N GLU A 14 12.91 -28.75 -26.05
CA GLU A 14 11.83 -27.96 -26.66
C GLU A 14 11.99 -26.47 -26.33
N LEU A 15 12.22 -25.67 -27.39
CA LEU A 15 12.42 -24.22 -27.30
C LEU A 15 11.35 -23.48 -28.12
N PRO A 16 10.92 -22.29 -27.67
CA PRO A 16 10.00 -21.46 -28.44
C PRO A 16 10.57 -21.11 -29.83
N PRO A 17 9.70 -20.89 -30.84
CA PRO A 17 10.14 -20.55 -32.19
C PRO A 17 11.00 -19.28 -32.17
N GLY A 18 12.16 -19.32 -32.84
CA GLY A 18 13.13 -18.22 -32.87
C GLY A 18 14.20 -18.24 -31.78
N ALA A 19 14.10 -19.12 -30.76
CA ALA A 19 15.14 -19.28 -29.74
C ALA A 19 16.06 -20.49 -30.03
N ASN A 20 17.37 -20.25 -30.09
CA ASN A 20 18.39 -21.29 -30.24
C ASN A 20 18.86 -21.87 -28.89
N MET A 21 18.86 -21.03 -27.86
CA MET A 21 19.27 -21.39 -26.49
C MET A 21 18.46 -20.57 -25.48
N VAL A 22 18.08 -21.17 -24.36
CA VAL A 22 17.43 -20.50 -23.23
C VAL A 22 18.18 -20.82 -21.95
N VAL A 23 18.53 -19.77 -21.19
CA VAL A 23 19.20 -19.91 -19.88
C VAL A 23 18.22 -19.51 -18.79
N ARG A 24 17.93 -20.43 -17.87
CA ARG A 24 17.10 -20.19 -16.68
C ARG A 24 18.00 -20.12 -15.45
N VAL A 25 18.03 -18.97 -14.79
CA VAL A 25 18.80 -18.74 -13.57
C VAL A 25 17.84 -18.69 -12.38
N TYR A 26 17.99 -19.61 -11.43
CA TYR A 26 17.19 -19.66 -10.21
C TYR A 26 17.89 -18.89 -9.10
N VAL A 27 17.19 -17.92 -8.50
CA VAL A 27 17.70 -17.09 -7.40
C VAL A 27 16.78 -17.25 -6.20
N ALA A 28 17.34 -17.67 -5.06
CA ALA A 28 16.62 -17.72 -3.80
C ALA A 28 16.96 -16.51 -2.94
N GLN A 29 15.95 -16.02 -2.23
CA GLN A 29 16.05 -14.92 -1.28
C GLN A 29 15.35 -15.33 0.02
N LYS A 30 16.03 -15.20 1.17
CA LYS A 30 15.40 -15.37 2.48
C LYS A 30 14.81 -14.04 2.92
N ARG A 31 13.48 -13.99 3.06
CA ARG A 31 12.76 -12.79 3.51
C ARG A 31 12.37 -12.90 4.98
N LYS A 32 12.87 -12.01 5.82
CA LYS A 32 12.48 -11.89 7.24
C LYS A 32 11.14 -11.16 7.35
N ILE A 33 10.51 -11.19 8.54
CA ILE A 33 9.34 -10.35 8.81
C ILE A 33 9.80 -8.90 8.95
N GLN A 34 9.01 -7.98 8.40
CA GLN A 34 9.32 -6.55 8.44
C GLN A 34 8.04 -5.72 8.55
N VAL A 35 8.21 -4.45 8.87
CA VAL A 35 7.12 -3.47 8.91
C VAL A 35 6.46 -3.40 7.53
N GLY A 36 5.13 -3.45 7.49
CA GLY A 36 4.35 -3.48 6.25
C GLY A 36 3.96 -4.89 5.77
N ASP A 37 4.59 -5.95 6.28
CA ASP A 37 4.16 -7.32 5.97
C ASP A 37 2.79 -7.63 6.58
N LYS A 38 1.98 -8.40 5.85
CA LYS A 38 0.65 -8.81 6.31
C LYS A 38 0.69 -10.12 7.08
N VAL A 39 0.08 -10.15 8.26
CA VAL A 39 -0.08 -11.32 9.11
C VAL A 39 -1.56 -11.60 9.37
N ALA A 40 -1.90 -12.84 9.69
CA ALA A 40 -3.27 -13.22 10.04
C ALA A 40 -3.31 -14.39 11.01
N GLY A 41 -4.29 -14.40 11.91
CA GLY A 41 -4.66 -15.62 12.63
C GLY A 41 -5.72 -16.43 11.88
N ARG A 42 -6.08 -17.58 12.44
CA ARG A 42 -7.02 -18.54 11.84
C ARG A 42 -8.46 -18.02 11.81
N HIS A 43 -8.81 -17.10 12.71
CA HIS A 43 -10.15 -16.53 12.88
C HIS A 43 -10.38 -15.23 12.08
N GLY A 44 -9.61 -15.02 11.01
CA GLY A 44 -9.79 -13.88 10.10
C GLY A 44 -9.28 -12.54 10.64
N ASN A 45 -8.62 -12.50 11.80
CA ASN A 45 -7.91 -11.33 12.31
C ASN A 45 -6.68 -11.05 11.43
N LYS A 46 -6.85 -10.18 10.44
CA LYS A 46 -5.80 -9.78 9.49
C LYS A 46 -5.24 -8.43 9.90
N GLY A 47 -3.91 -8.31 9.91
CA GLY A 47 -3.21 -7.09 10.28
C GLY A 47 -1.96 -6.89 9.44
N ILE A 48 -1.44 -5.66 9.49
CA ILE A 48 -0.13 -5.30 8.94
C ILE A 48 0.79 -5.06 10.13
N VAL A 49 2.03 -5.52 10.07
CA VAL A 49 3.04 -5.22 11.10
C VAL A 49 3.32 -3.72 11.06
N SER A 50 2.89 -2.97 12.08
CA SER A 50 3.07 -1.52 12.14
C SER A 50 4.41 -1.11 12.72
N ARG A 51 4.90 -1.83 13.72
CA ARG A 51 6.16 -1.54 14.41
C ARG A 51 6.77 -2.83 14.94
N ILE A 52 8.09 -2.92 14.90
CA ILE A 52 8.87 -3.98 15.57
C ILE A 52 9.59 -3.27 16.71
N LEU A 53 9.30 -3.69 17.94
CA LEU A 53 9.90 -3.12 19.14
C LEU A 53 11.11 -3.96 19.59
N PRO A 54 12.11 -3.35 20.22
CA PRO A 54 13.10 -4.06 21.02
C PRO A 54 12.42 -4.85 22.15
N ILE A 55 13.09 -5.89 22.64
CA ILE A 55 12.50 -6.80 23.64
C ILE A 55 12.30 -6.11 24.99
N GLU A 56 13.16 -5.15 25.32
CA GLU A 56 13.12 -4.31 26.52
C GLU A 56 11.90 -3.38 26.58
N ASP A 57 11.36 -2.99 25.42
CA ASP A 57 10.19 -2.12 25.32
C ASP A 57 8.86 -2.90 25.31
N MET A 58 8.92 -4.23 25.19
CA MET A 58 7.73 -5.06 25.12
C MET A 58 7.13 -5.24 26.51
N PRO A 59 5.78 -5.24 26.63
CA PRO A 59 5.15 -5.64 27.87
C PRO A 59 5.57 -7.05 28.27
N TYR A 60 5.71 -7.28 29.57
CA TYR A 60 6.19 -8.55 30.10
C TYR A 60 5.31 -9.07 31.24
N LEU A 61 5.36 -10.39 31.39
CA LEU A 61 4.63 -11.16 32.40
C LEU A 61 5.30 -11.07 33.78
N PRO A 62 4.62 -11.47 34.87
CA PRO A 62 5.18 -11.39 36.23
C PRO A 62 6.47 -12.21 36.44
N ASP A 63 6.72 -13.20 35.60
CA ASP A 63 7.93 -14.02 35.56
C ASP A 63 9.09 -13.37 34.78
N GLY A 64 8.87 -12.19 34.18
CA GLY A 64 9.84 -11.49 33.34
C GLY A 64 9.77 -11.86 31.86
N THR A 65 8.89 -12.79 31.45
CA THR A 65 8.79 -13.21 30.06
C THR A 65 8.14 -12.10 29.21
N PRO A 66 8.82 -11.55 28.19
CA PRO A 66 8.26 -10.53 27.31
C PRO A 66 7.24 -11.13 26.34
N LEU A 67 6.23 -10.35 25.96
CA LEU A 67 5.26 -10.76 24.94
C LEU A 67 5.86 -10.66 23.53
N ASP A 68 5.40 -11.50 22.60
CA ASP A 68 5.86 -11.47 21.20
C ASP A 68 5.04 -10.52 20.31
N VAL A 69 3.70 -10.50 20.49
CA VAL A 69 2.77 -9.76 19.62
C VAL A 69 1.68 -9.12 20.47
N VAL A 70 1.43 -7.83 20.23
CA VAL A 70 0.32 -7.09 20.83
C VAL A 70 -0.77 -6.87 19.79
N LEU A 71 -1.98 -7.37 20.06
CA LEU A 71 -3.14 -7.22 19.19
C LEU A 71 -4.14 -6.21 19.76
N ASN A 72 -4.68 -5.35 18.89
CA ASN A 72 -5.68 -4.37 19.29
C ASN A 72 -7.04 -5.05 19.58
N PRO A 73 -7.62 -4.89 20.79
CA PRO A 73 -8.88 -5.52 21.16
C PRO A 73 -10.09 -5.02 20.37
N LEU A 74 -10.06 -3.80 19.81
CA LEU A 74 -11.19 -3.22 19.06
C LEU A 74 -11.61 -4.04 17.84
N GLY A 75 -10.70 -4.88 17.33
CA GLY A 75 -10.95 -5.73 16.18
C GLY A 75 -11.83 -6.95 16.44
N VAL A 76 -12.10 -7.29 17.71
CA VAL A 76 -12.86 -8.50 18.09
C VAL A 76 -14.37 -8.26 18.20
N PRO A 77 -14.86 -7.24 18.94
CA PRO A 77 -16.30 -7.02 19.10
C PRO A 77 -17.01 -6.74 17.77
N SER A 78 -16.38 -5.94 16.90
CA SER A 78 -16.93 -5.55 15.60
C SER A 78 -17.02 -6.70 14.59
N ARG A 79 -16.18 -7.73 14.73
CA ARG A 79 -16.09 -8.87 13.79
C ARG A 79 -16.69 -10.16 14.33
N MET A 80 -17.07 -10.18 15.60
CA MET A 80 -17.65 -11.34 16.30
C MET A 80 -16.80 -12.62 16.21
N ASN A 81 -15.48 -12.49 16.10
CA ASN A 81 -14.55 -13.62 16.01
C ASN A 81 -13.98 -13.99 17.39
N VAL A 82 -14.88 -14.34 18.32
CA VAL A 82 -14.56 -14.67 19.73
C VAL A 82 -13.68 -15.93 19.84
N GLY A 83 -13.76 -16.84 18.87
CA GLY A 83 -12.93 -18.05 18.81
C GLY A 83 -11.43 -17.80 18.96
N GLN A 84 -10.92 -16.65 18.51
CA GLN A 84 -9.50 -16.30 18.67
C GLN A 84 -9.10 -16.10 20.14
N ILE A 85 -10.04 -15.65 20.99
CA ILE A 85 -9.82 -15.49 22.42
C ILE A 85 -9.75 -16.87 23.07
N PHE A 86 -10.68 -17.77 22.73
CA PHE A 86 -10.65 -19.14 23.24
C PHE A 86 -9.39 -19.89 22.79
N GLU A 87 -8.97 -19.73 21.52
CA GLU A 87 -7.70 -20.26 21.02
C GLU A 87 -6.52 -19.75 21.86
N CYS A 88 -6.44 -18.43 22.06
CA CYS A 88 -5.37 -17.78 22.81
C CYS A 88 -5.26 -18.31 24.25
N LEU A 89 -6.40 -18.39 24.95
CA LEU A 89 -6.48 -18.86 26.33
C LEU A 89 -6.19 -20.36 26.47
N LEU A 90 -6.72 -21.18 25.56
CA LEU A 90 -6.46 -22.62 25.58
C LEU A 90 -4.99 -22.92 25.24
N GLY A 91 -4.40 -22.14 24.32
CA GLY A 91 -2.99 -22.19 24.01
C GLY A 91 -2.11 -21.86 25.22
N TRP A 92 -2.51 -20.86 26.02
CA TRP A 92 -1.83 -20.53 27.27
C TRP A 92 -1.84 -21.68 28.28
N ALA A 93 -3.01 -22.28 28.52
CA ALA A 93 -3.11 -23.46 29.39
C ALA A 93 -2.24 -24.62 28.87
N GLY A 94 -2.15 -24.78 27.54
CA GLY A 94 -1.35 -25.81 26.89
C GLY A 94 0.14 -25.64 27.13
N GLU A 95 0.65 -24.42 27.09
CA GLU A 95 2.05 -24.11 27.37
C GLU A 95 2.41 -24.44 28.82
N VAL A 96 1.62 -23.93 29.78
CA VAL A 96 1.85 -24.15 31.21
C VAL A 96 1.77 -25.63 31.59
N LEU A 97 0.84 -26.38 30.98
CA LEU A 97 0.69 -27.82 31.21
C LEU A 97 1.65 -28.68 30.36
N SER A 98 2.34 -28.07 29.39
CA SER A 98 3.15 -28.73 28.36
C SER A 98 2.37 -29.79 27.57
N VAL A 99 1.14 -29.47 27.17
CA VAL A 99 0.25 -30.33 26.37
C VAL A 99 -0.27 -29.60 25.14
N ARG A 100 -0.65 -30.37 24.11
CA ARG A 100 -1.31 -29.83 22.91
C ARG A 100 -2.76 -30.26 22.87
N PHE A 101 -3.65 -29.31 22.56
CA PHE A 101 -5.07 -29.57 22.46
C PHE A 101 -5.49 -29.82 21.00
N LYS A 102 -6.38 -30.77 20.82
CA LYS A 102 -7.13 -30.98 19.58
C LYS A 102 -8.60 -30.71 19.85
N CYS A 103 -9.10 -29.58 19.37
CA CYS A 103 -10.51 -29.23 19.47
C CYS A 103 -11.23 -29.71 18.21
N VAL A 104 -12.35 -30.42 18.39
CA VAL A 104 -13.28 -30.72 17.31
C VAL A 104 -14.17 -29.49 17.07
N PRO A 105 -14.52 -29.18 15.81
CA PRO A 105 -15.49 -28.12 15.53
C PRO A 105 -16.85 -28.41 16.18
N PHE A 106 -17.58 -27.35 16.54
CA PHE A 106 -18.94 -27.41 17.12
C PHE A 106 -19.01 -28.09 18.49
N ASP A 107 -18.18 -27.66 19.43
CA ASP A 107 -18.15 -28.16 20.81
C ASP A 107 -19.51 -27.96 21.53
N GLU A 108 -20.25 -26.94 21.11
CA GLU A 108 -21.52 -26.54 21.68
C GLU A 108 -22.64 -27.56 21.43
N MET A 109 -22.40 -28.57 20.58
CA MET A 109 -23.32 -29.71 20.44
C MET A 109 -23.48 -30.51 21.74
N HIS A 110 -22.51 -30.42 22.64
CA HIS A 110 -22.52 -31.10 23.93
C HIS A 110 -23.10 -30.25 25.08
N GLY A 111 -23.51 -29.01 24.80
CA GLY A 111 -24.13 -28.11 25.76
C GLY A 111 -23.82 -26.64 25.49
N PRO A 112 -24.63 -25.71 26.05
CA PRO A 112 -24.38 -24.28 25.93
C PRO A 112 -23.06 -23.89 26.63
N GLU A 113 -22.31 -22.96 26.04
CA GLU A 113 -21.06 -22.39 26.60
C GLU A 113 -19.94 -23.43 26.90
N LYS A 114 -19.96 -24.59 26.24
CA LYS A 114 -19.02 -25.68 26.52
C LYS A 114 -17.56 -25.30 26.23
N SER A 115 -17.33 -24.50 25.19
CA SER A 115 -16.01 -23.92 24.89
C SER A 115 -15.43 -23.15 26.07
N ARG A 116 -16.27 -22.30 26.71
CA ARG A 116 -15.86 -21.48 27.85
C ARG A 116 -15.56 -22.35 29.08
N GLU A 117 -16.42 -23.30 29.39
CA GLU A 117 -16.24 -24.24 30.51
C GLU A 117 -14.92 -25.01 30.35
N THR A 118 -14.65 -25.53 29.14
CA THR A 118 -13.44 -26.28 28.83
C THR A 118 -12.19 -25.44 29.02
N VAL A 119 -12.18 -24.21 28.49
CA VAL A 119 -11.03 -23.28 28.63
C VAL A 119 -10.80 -22.91 30.09
N HIS A 120 -11.85 -22.56 30.83
CA HIS A 120 -11.75 -22.20 32.24
C HIS A 120 -11.21 -23.36 33.09
N ARG A 121 -11.72 -24.57 32.86
CA ARG A 121 -11.26 -25.79 33.54
C ARG A 121 -9.77 -26.05 33.29
N MET A 122 -9.31 -25.90 32.05
CA MET A 122 -7.90 -26.13 31.71
C MET A 122 -6.98 -25.05 32.31
N LEU A 123 -7.43 -23.80 32.35
CA LEU A 123 -6.69 -22.71 33.01
C LEU A 123 -6.60 -22.90 34.53
N GLN A 124 -7.68 -23.38 35.15
CA GLN A 124 -7.69 -23.72 36.58
C GLN A 124 -6.69 -24.86 36.88
N LEU A 125 -6.71 -25.92 36.08
CA LEU A 125 -5.74 -27.00 36.19
C LEU A 125 -4.30 -26.52 35.98
N ALA A 126 -4.08 -25.59 35.05
CA ALA A 126 -2.79 -24.97 34.80
C ALA A 126 -2.29 -24.17 36.01
N ARG A 127 -3.17 -23.42 36.69
CA ARG A 127 -2.86 -22.74 37.95
C ARG A 127 -2.48 -23.73 39.05
N GLU A 128 -3.28 -24.77 39.25
CA GLU A 128 -3.05 -25.77 40.30
C GLU A 128 -1.70 -26.49 40.11
N ARG A 129 -1.33 -26.81 38.86
CA ARG A 129 -0.08 -27.50 38.55
C ARG A 129 1.15 -26.60 38.61
N SER A 130 1.03 -25.36 38.18
CA SER A 130 2.15 -24.39 38.18
C SER A 130 2.41 -23.77 39.55
N GLY A 131 1.39 -23.72 40.42
CA GLY A 131 1.45 -23.01 41.69
C GLY A 131 1.48 -21.48 41.53
N GLN A 132 1.18 -20.96 40.34
CA GLN A 132 1.24 -19.53 40.03
C GLN A 132 -0.16 -18.91 40.01
N ASP A 133 -0.46 -18.08 40.99
CA ASP A 133 -1.80 -17.45 41.13
C ASP A 133 -2.18 -16.50 40.00
N TRP A 134 -1.20 -15.97 39.27
CA TRP A 134 -1.43 -15.03 38.18
C TRP A 134 -1.84 -15.71 36.85
N VAL A 135 -1.70 -17.03 36.74
CA VAL A 135 -2.09 -17.81 35.54
C VAL A 135 -3.60 -17.81 35.33
N PHE A 136 -4.38 -17.85 36.41
CA PHE A 136 -5.83 -17.82 36.36
C PHE A 136 -6.42 -17.13 37.59
N ASN A 137 -7.19 -16.07 37.37
CA ASN A 137 -7.92 -15.39 38.42
C ASN A 137 -9.43 -15.55 38.19
N GLU A 138 -10.17 -15.97 39.23
CA GLU A 138 -11.63 -16.16 39.15
C GLU A 138 -12.37 -14.86 38.85
N ASN A 139 -11.90 -13.73 39.37
CA ASN A 139 -12.50 -12.41 39.14
C ASN A 139 -12.25 -11.92 37.70
N TYR A 140 -11.14 -12.34 37.09
CA TYR A 140 -10.70 -11.92 35.76
C TYR A 140 -10.23 -13.12 34.95
N ALA A 141 -11.18 -13.99 34.60
CA ALA A 141 -10.88 -15.22 33.87
C ALA A 141 -10.12 -14.94 32.56
N GLY A 142 -8.96 -15.60 32.41
CA GLY A 142 -8.11 -15.46 31.21
C GLY A 142 -7.42 -14.10 31.06
N LYS A 143 -7.28 -13.33 32.14
CA LYS A 143 -6.50 -12.09 32.15
C LYS A 143 -5.39 -12.16 33.18
N ILE A 144 -4.22 -11.70 32.77
CA ILE A 144 -2.99 -11.75 33.54
C ILE A 144 -2.53 -10.32 33.82
N PRO A 145 -2.00 -10.01 35.02
CA PRO A 145 -1.30 -8.75 35.24
C PRO A 145 -0.04 -8.68 34.38
N VAL A 146 0.09 -7.61 33.61
CA VAL A 146 1.25 -7.33 32.74
C VAL A 146 1.93 -6.06 33.26
N TYR A 147 3.22 -5.92 32.97
CA TYR A 147 4.03 -4.74 33.28
C TYR A 147 4.52 -4.09 31.99
N ASP A 148 4.62 -2.76 31.99
CA ASP A 148 5.20 -2.01 30.87
C ASP A 148 6.73 -2.16 30.89
N GLY A 149 7.32 -2.58 29.76
CA GLY A 149 8.77 -2.73 29.62
C GLY A 149 9.55 -1.43 29.78
N ARG A 150 8.92 -0.28 29.49
CA ARG A 150 9.61 1.03 29.50
C ARG A 150 9.65 1.66 30.88
N THR A 151 8.58 1.52 31.65
CA THR A 151 8.45 2.15 32.98
C THR A 151 8.61 1.14 34.12
N GLY A 152 8.38 -0.15 33.85
CA GLY A 152 8.28 -1.19 34.89
C GLY A 152 6.97 -1.16 35.67
N GLU A 153 6.07 -0.23 35.37
CA GLU A 153 4.80 -0.09 36.08
C GLU A 153 3.79 -1.14 35.60
N LYS A 154 2.92 -1.55 36.51
CA LYS A 154 1.84 -2.49 36.21
C LYS A 154 0.71 -1.77 35.46
N PHE A 155 0.14 -2.40 34.43
CA PHE A 155 -1.05 -1.86 33.76
C PHE A 155 -2.24 -1.74 34.72
N ASP A 156 -3.05 -0.70 34.54
CA ASP A 156 -4.24 -0.39 35.37
C ASP A 156 -5.23 -1.56 35.47
N ARG A 157 -5.37 -2.33 34.39
CA ARG A 157 -6.26 -3.49 34.29
C ARG A 157 -5.51 -4.71 33.77
N PRO A 158 -5.86 -5.93 34.24
CA PRO A 158 -5.27 -7.14 33.72
C PRO A 158 -5.64 -7.34 32.24
N VAL A 159 -4.70 -7.87 31.47
CA VAL A 159 -4.79 -8.00 30.01
C VAL A 159 -4.93 -9.47 29.64
N THR A 160 -5.69 -9.77 28.59
CA THR A 160 -5.76 -11.14 28.06
C THR A 160 -4.43 -11.47 27.36
N VAL A 161 -3.71 -12.43 27.92
CA VAL A 161 -2.45 -12.96 27.37
C VAL A 161 -2.62 -14.45 27.13
N GLY A 162 -2.02 -14.94 26.05
CA GLY A 162 -1.96 -16.36 25.77
C GLY A 162 -1.26 -16.65 24.45
N ILE A 163 -1.41 -17.88 23.96
CA ILE A 163 -0.73 -18.35 22.76
C ILE A 163 -1.73 -18.49 21.62
N ALA A 164 -1.58 -17.65 20.60
CA ALA A 164 -2.38 -17.68 19.38
C ALA A 164 -1.55 -18.12 18.17
N TYR A 165 -2.17 -18.86 17.25
CA TYR A 165 -1.51 -19.28 16.03
C TYR A 165 -1.55 -18.19 14.95
N MET A 166 -0.39 -17.62 14.63
CA MET A 166 -0.25 -16.53 13.66
C MET A 166 0.47 -16.98 12.39
N LEU A 167 -0.06 -16.58 11.24
CA LEU A 167 0.44 -16.88 9.89
C LEU A 167 0.99 -15.63 9.22
N LYS A 168 2.12 -15.76 8.53
CA LYS A 168 2.62 -14.75 7.59
C LYS A 168 1.97 -14.94 6.22
N LEU A 169 1.36 -13.88 5.67
CA LEU A 169 0.73 -13.95 4.35
C LEU A 169 1.71 -13.55 3.24
N VAL A 170 1.40 -13.98 2.01
CA VAL A 170 2.17 -13.67 0.80
C VAL A 170 2.16 -12.17 0.42
N HIS A 171 1.30 -11.38 1.06
CA HIS A 171 1.20 -9.94 0.81
C HIS A 171 2.33 -9.19 1.54
N LEU A 172 3.50 -9.18 0.92
CA LEU A 172 4.70 -8.53 1.44
C LEU A 172 4.78 -7.08 0.96
N VAL A 173 5.39 -6.23 1.78
CA VAL A 173 5.55 -4.80 1.44
C VAL A 173 6.52 -4.59 0.27
N ASP A 174 7.57 -5.38 0.17
CA ASP A 174 8.59 -5.30 -0.88
C ASP A 174 7.99 -5.45 -2.28
N ASP A 175 6.97 -6.30 -2.42
CA ASP A 175 6.29 -6.53 -3.69
C ASP A 175 5.24 -5.42 -3.97
N LYS A 176 4.93 -4.60 -2.96
CA LYS A 176 3.89 -3.57 -3.00
C LYS A 176 4.40 -2.17 -3.28
N ILE A 177 5.57 -1.82 -2.78
CA ILE A 177 6.17 -0.49 -3.01
C ILE A 177 6.56 -0.36 -4.48
N HIS A 178 6.16 0.75 -5.09
CA HIS A 178 6.53 1.12 -6.45
C HIS A 178 6.59 2.64 -6.53
N ALA A 179 7.65 3.15 -7.15
CA ALA A 179 7.84 4.57 -7.40
C ALA A 179 8.33 4.76 -8.83
N ARG A 180 7.88 5.83 -9.47
CA ARG A 180 8.24 6.19 -10.83
C ARG A 180 8.58 7.67 -10.89
N SER A 181 9.72 7.99 -11.50
CA SER A 181 10.06 9.35 -11.95
C SER A 181 9.73 9.48 -13.44
N THR A 182 10.52 8.83 -14.29
CA THR A 182 10.33 8.70 -15.74
C THR A 182 10.25 7.22 -16.11
N GLY A 183 9.74 6.90 -17.30
CA GLY A 183 9.60 5.50 -17.72
C GLY A 183 9.07 5.37 -19.14
N PRO A 184 8.65 4.18 -19.56
CA PRO A 184 8.10 3.97 -20.89
C PRO A 184 6.70 4.57 -21.03
N TYR A 185 6.33 4.86 -22.29
CA TYR A 185 5.09 5.48 -22.69
C TYR A 185 4.38 4.63 -23.75
N SER A 186 3.06 4.78 -23.82
CA SER A 186 2.24 4.19 -24.89
C SER A 186 2.60 4.79 -26.24
N LEU A 187 2.61 3.96 -27.29
CA LEU A 187 2.92 4.43 -28.66
C LEU A 187 1.85 5.39 -29.20
N VAL A 188 0.58 5.17 -28.86
CA VAL A 188 -0.55 5.93 -29.40
C VAL A 188 -0.83 7.16 -28.55
N THR A 189 -1.18 6.94 -27.28
CA THR A 189 -1.65 8.03 -26.40
C THR A 189 -0.52 8.81 -25.73
N GLN A 190 0.74 8.37 -25.88
CA GLN A 190 1.90 8.94 -25.18
C GLN A 190 1.79 9.00 -23.65
N GLN A 191 0.81 8.30 -23.08
CA GLN A 191 0.60 8.22 -21.65
C GLN A 191 1.57 7.24 -20.98
N PRO A 192 1.93 7.47 -19.71
CA PRO A 192 2.73 6.54 -18.92
C PRO A 192 2.14 5.12 -18.94
N LEU A 193 2.93 4.08 -19.28
CA LEU A 193 2.43 2.69 -19.25
C LEU A 193 2.00 2.29 -17.83
N GLY A 194 1.11 1.29 -17.73
CA GLY A 194 0.65 0.76 -16.45
C GLY A 194 1.51 -0.42 -15.95
N GLY A 195 1.46 -0.66 -14.64
CA GLY A 195 2.01 -1.88 -14.03
C GLY A 195 3.47 -1.76 -13.57
N LYS A 196 3.76 -2.37 -12.42
CA LYS A 196 5.07 -2.26 -11.75
C LYS A 196 6.22 -2.84 -12.55
N ALA A 197 5.98 -3.97 -13.23
CA ALA A 197 7.00 -4.65 -14.04
C ALA A 197 7.51 -3.77 -15.20
N GLN A 198 6.68 -2.84 -15.67
CA GLN A 198 7.02 -1.91 -16.75
C GLN A 198 7.45 -0.53 -16.23
N GLN A 199 7.75 -0.41 -14.94
CA GLN A 199 7.99 0.87 -14.28
C GLN A 199 6.84 1.87 -14.54
N GLY A 200 5.61 1.36 -14.51
CA GLY A 200 4.41 2.07 -14.91
C GLY A 200 4.02 3.23 -13.98
N GLY A 201 3.20 4.14 -14.51
CA GLY A 201 2.66 5.27 -13.76
C GLY A 201 1.47 4.85 -12.90
N GLN A 202 1.14 5.66 -11.90
CA GLN A 202 -0.09 5.51 -11.16
C GLN A 202 -1.24 6.10 -11.96
N ARG A 203 -2.37 5.39 -12.04
CA ARG A 203 -3.57 5.93 -12.67
C ARG A 203 -4.12 7.07 -11.81
N PHE A 204 -4.29 8.23 -12.43
CA PHE A 204 -5.07 9.34 -11.91
C PHE A 204 -6.42 9.30 -12.63
N GLY A 205 -7.48 8.91 -11.93
CA GLY A 205 -8.80 8.70 -12.49
C GLY A 205 -9.72 9.90 -12.31
N GLU A 206 -10.95 9.72 -12.79
CA GLU A 206 -12.00 10.75 -12.77
C GLU A 206 -12.35 11.19 -11.34
N MET A 207 -12.41 10.25 -10.38
CA MET A 207 -12.68 10.57 -8.98
C MET A 207 -11.57 11.43 -8.36
N GLU A 208 -10.32 11.19 -8.73
CA GLU A 208 -9.20 12.01 -8.27
C GLU A 208 -9.17 13.39 -8.93
N VAL A 209 -9.61 13.50 -10.20
CA VAL A 209 -9.81 14.79 -10.89
C VAL A 209 -10.85 15.63 -10.16
N TRP A 210 -12.04 15.07 -9.87
CA TRP A 210 -13.08 15.77 -9.12
C TRP A 210 -12.61 16.24 -7.74
N ALA A 211 -11.77 15.45 -7.08
CA ALA A 211 -11.19 15.84 -5.81
C ALA A 211 -10.35 17.12 -5.95
N LEU A 212 -9.47 17.21 -6.96
CA LEU A 212 -8.66 18.41 -7.20
C LEU A 212 -9.48 19.62 -7.65
N GLU A 213 -10.53 19.39 -8.46
CA GLU A 213 -11.47 20.44 -8.86
C GLU A 213 -12.19 21.02 -7.64
N ALA A 214 -12.67 20.17 -6.73
CA ALA A 214 -13.32 20.60 -5.49
C ALA A 214 -12.38 21.41 -4.57
N PHE A 215 -11.08 21.09 -4.56
CA PHE A 215 -10.07 21.89 -3.87
C PHE A 215 -9.71 23.20 -4.59
N GLY A 216 -10.15 23.42 -5.82
CA GLY A 216 -9.74 24.56 -6.63
C GLY A 216 -8.27 24.49 -7.08
N ALA A 217 -7.68 23.29 -7.11
CA ALA A 217 -6.26 23.08 -7.40
C ALA A 217 -5.98 23.05 -8.91
N ALA A 218 -6.33 24.13 -9.62
CA ALA A 218 -6.30 24.21 -11.08
C ALA A 218 -4.91 23.93 -11.69
N TYR A 219 -3.85 24.52 -11.12
CA TYR A 219 -2.48 24.32 -11.62
C TYR A 219 -1.98 22.89 -11.39
N THR A 220 -2.28 22.29 -10.24
CA THR A 220 -1.91 20.90 -9.92
C THR A 220 -2.62 19.93 -10.85
N LEU A 221 -3.91 20.16 -11.10
CA LEU A 221 -4.69 19.36 -12.03
C LEU A 221 -4.14 19.50 -13.47
N GLN A 222 -3.85 20.73 -13.90
CA GLN A 222 -3.27 20.98 -15.22
C GLN A 222 -1.93 20.26 -15.39
N GLU A 223 -1.06 20.31 -14.38
CA GLU A 223 0.25 19.62 -14.39
C GLU A 223 0.09 18.10 -14.51
N LEU A 224 -0.88 17.51 -13.80
CA LEU A 224 -1.17 16.07 -13.85
C LEU A 224 -1.72 15.63 -15.21
N LEU A 225 -2.58 16.45 -15.83
CA LEU A 225 -3.19 16.14 -17.12
C LEU A 225 -2.25 16.37 -18.31
N THR A 226 -1.21 17.19 -18.16
CA THR A 226 -0.30 17.58 -19.25
C THR A 226 1.12 17.07 -19.01
N VAL A 227 1.96 17.86 -18.33
CA VAL A 227 3.41 17.66 -18.14
C VAL A 227 3.75 16.30 -17.52
N LYS A 228 2.92 15.80 -16.60
CA LYS A 228 3.13 14.50 -15.94
C LYS A 228 2.56 13.30 -16.71
N SER A 229 1.81 13.55 -17.79
CA SER A 229 1.13 12.52 -18.57
C SER A 229 1.65 12.49 -20.02
N ASP A 230 0.95 13.13 -20.95
CA ASP A 230 1.06 12.93 -22.40
C ASP A 230 1.53 14.16 -23.19
N ASP A 231 1.80 15.30 -22.54
CA ASP A 231 2.47 16.43 -23.18
C ASP A 231 3.95 16.10 -23.40
N MET A 232 4.28 15.57 -24.59
CA MET A 232 5.63 15.13 -24.92
C MET A 232 6.68 16.25 -24.81
N GLN A 233 6.34 17.45 -25.30
CA GLN A 233 7.25 18.59 -25.29
C GLN A 233 7.37 19.15 -23.87
N GLY A 234 6.23 19.44 -23.24
CA GLY A 234 6.18 20.02 -21.89
C GLY A 234 6.87 19.13 -20.86
N ARG A 235 6.76 17.80 -20.96
CA ARG A 235 7.46 16.86 -20.08
C ARG A 235 8.98 16.94 -20.20
N ASN A 236 9.51 16.97 -21.42
CA ASN A 236 10.96 17.03 -21.66
C ASN A 236 11.53 18.36 -21.19
N GLU A 237 10.82 19.46 -21.44
CA GLU A 237 11.22 20.78 -20.97
C GLU A 237 11.11 20.90 -19.45
N ALA A 238 10.07 20.34 -18.83
CA ALA A 238 9.92 20.31 -17.38
C ALA A 238 11.07 19.54 -16.71
N LEU A 239 11.46 18.38 -17.24
CA LEU A 239 12.61 17.64 -16.73
C LEU A 239 13.90 18.47 -16.80
N ASN A 240 14.14 19.12 -17.95
CA ASN A 240 15.28 20.01 -18.13
C ASN A 240 15.24 21.23 -17.20
N ALA A 241 14.06 21.79 -16.95
CA ALA A 241 13.87 22.91 -16.05
C ALA A 241 14.17 22.52 -14.59
N ILE A 242 13.66 21.36 -14.14
CA ILE A 242 13.92 20.81 -12.80
C ILE A 242 15.42 20.60 -12.59
N VAL A 243 16.11 19.97 -13.56
CA VAL A 243 17.56 19.72 -13.48
C VAL A 243 18.36 21.03 -13.45
N LYS A 244 17.89 22.07 -14.15
CA LYS A 244 18.54 23.40 -14.21
C LYS A 244 18.09 24.35 -13.10
N GLY A 245 17.19 23.93 -12.20
CA GLY A 245 16.60 24.80 -11.18
C GLY A 245 15.82 26.00 -11.75
N LYS A 246 15.27 25.86 -12.95
CA LYS A 246 14.46 26.89 -13.63
C LYS A 246 12.97 26.63 -13.42
N ALA A 247 12.16 27.67 -13.61
CA ALA A 247 10.71 27.53 -13.60
C ALA A 247 10.23 26.56 -14.69
N ILE A 248 9.22 25.74 -14.35
CA ILE A 248 8.57 24.83 -15.28
C ILE A 248 7.82 25.68 -16.34
N PRO A 249 8.00 25.39 -17.64
CA PRO A 249 7.32 26.13 -18.70
C PRO A 249 5.81 25.88 -18.68
N ARG A 250 5.07 26.71 -19.41
CA ARG A 250 3.62 26.52 -19.55
C ARG A 250 3.34 25.26 -20.36
N PRO A 251 2.38 24.42 -19.93
CA PRO A 251 2.04 23.19 -20.64
C PRO A 251 1.48 23.48 -22.03
N GLY A 252 1.71 22.51 -22.92
CA GLY A 252 1.17 22.45 -24.27
C GLY A 252 -0.19 21.74 -24.33
N THR A 253 -0.52 21.27 -25.53
CA THR A 253 -1.73 20.49 -25.79
C THR A 253 -1.46 19.00 -25.51
N PRO A 254 -2.31 18.32 -24.71
CA PRO A 254 -2.22 16.88 -24.50
C PRO A 254 -2.25 16.09 -25.80
N GLU A 255 -1.42 15.06 -25.92
CA GLU A 255 -1.43 14.19 -27.09
C GLU A 255 -2.73 13.38 -27.19
N SER A 256 -3.33 13.00 -26.05
CA SER A 256 -4.65 12.34 -26.05
C SER A 256 -5.75 13.17 -26.72
N PHE A 257 -5.70 14.50 -26.58
CA PHE A 257 -6.66 15.39 -27.24
C PHE A 257 -6.44 15.43 -28.75
N LYS A 258 -5.18 15.44 -29.22
CA LYS A 258 -4.85 15.34 -30.64
C LYS A 258 -5.31 14.01 -31.24
N VAL A 259 -5.09 12.91 -30.53
CA VAL A 259 -5.58 11.58 -30.94
C VAL A 259 -7.10 11.58 -31.06
N LEU A 260 -7.83 12.11 -30.07
CA LEU A 260 -9.28 12.24 -30.12
C LEU A 260 -9.75 13.02 -31.36
N MET A 261 -9.12 14.15 -31.66
CA MET A 261 -9.43 14.95 -32.85
C MET A 261 -9.28 14.14 -34.14
N ARG A 262 -8.18 13.37 -34.28
CA ARG A 262 -7.95 12.50 -35.44
C ARG A 262 -8.95 11.35 -35.52
N GLU A 263 -9.32 10.76 -34.40
CA GLU A 263 -10.34 9.70 -34.36
C GLU A 263 -11.71 10.23 -34.82
N LEU A 264 -12.11 11.43 -34.39
CA LEU A 264 -13.36 12.04 -34.85
C LEU A 264 -13.30 12.43 -36.33
N GLN A 265 -12.19 13.00 -36.80
CA GLN A 265 -11.97 13.31 -38.22
C GLN A 265 -12.00 12.04 -39.10
N SER A 266 -11.52 10.91 -38.59
CA SER A 266 -11.58 9.62 -39.30
C SER A 266 -13.01 9.10 -39.52
N LEU A 267 -13.97 9.59 -38.71
CA LEU A 267 -15.40 9.33 -38.85
C LEU A 267 -16.10 10.34 -39.78
N CYS A 268 -15.33 11.12 -40.55
CA CYS A 268 -15.81 12.19 -41.42
C CYS A 268 -16.52 13.33 -40.66
N LEU A 269 -16.16 13.56 -39.38
CA LEU A 269 -16.59 14.75 -38.64
C LEU A 269 -15.56 15.86 -38.82
N ASP A 270 -16.00 17.00 -39.33
CA ASP A 270 -15.15 18.18 -39.43
C ASP A 270 -15.10 18.91 -38.08
N ILE A 271 -13.95 18.82 -37.41
CA ILE A 271 -13.72 19.43 -36.09
C ILE A 271 -12.41 20.20 -36.17
N ALA A 272 -12.49 21.48 -35.82
CA ALA A 272 -11.38 22.42 -35.75
C ALA A 272 -11.46 23.25 -34.46
N ALA A 273 -10.31 23.72 -33.97
CA ALA A 273 -10.24 24.63 -32.83
C ALA A 273 -10.17 26.07 -33.33
N HIS A 274 -11.03 26.95 -32.84
CA HIS A 274 -11.01 28.37 -33.20
C HIS A 274 -10.64 29.22 -32.00
N LYS A 275 -9.75 30.19 -32.21
CA LYS A 275 -9.45 31.25 -31.25
C LYS A 275 -10.23 32.49 -31.66
N VAL A 276 -11.00 33.02 -30.72
CA VAL A 276 -11.70 34.29 -30.89
C VAL A 276 -10.71 35.41 -30.60
N GLU A 277 -10.37 36.20 -31.63
CA GLU A 277 -9.55 37.39 -31.48
C GLU A 277 -10.44 38.64 -31.60
N THR A 278 -10.37 39.51 -30.59
CA THR A 278 -11.05 40.81 -30.62
C THR A 278 -10.07 41.81 -31.20
N MET A 279 -10.38 42.34 -32.38
CA MET A 279 -9.61 43.43 -32.98
C MET A 279 -9.84 44.74 -32.25
N ASP A 280 -8.93 45.70 -32.42
CA ASP A 280 -9.01 47.03 -31.80
C ASP A 280 -10.28 47.80 -32.20
N ASP A 281 -10.92 47.41 -33.32
CA ASP A 281 -12.19 47.95 -33.83
C ASP A 281 -13.44 47.35 -33.15
N GLY A 282 -13.27 46.44 -32.19
CA GLY A 282 -14.37 45.80 -31.45
C GLY A 282 -15.07 44.65 -32.20
N THR A 283 -14.61 44.31 -33.41
CA THR A 283 -15.07 43.13 -34.16
C THR A 283 -14.35 41.87 -33.68
N THR A 284 -15.10 40.77 -33.55
CA THR A 284 -14.57 39.43 -33.26
C THR A 284 -14.30 38.68 -34.55
N GLN A 285 -13.07 38.21 -34.74
CA GLN A 285 -12.71 37.29 -35.83
C GLN A 285 -12.35 35.92 -35.24
N ASP A 286 -12.91 34.87 -35.86
CA ASP A 286 -12.58 33.49 -35.52
C ASP A 286 -11.40 33.04 -36.40
N VAL A 287 -10.28 32.75 -35.76
CA VAL A 287 -9.08 32.22 -36.44
C VAL A 287 -8.92 30.76 -36.07
N GLU A 288 -8.88 29.88 -37.07
CA GLU A 288 -8.60 28.46 -36.87
C GLU A 288 -7.18 28.28 -36.34
N VAL A 289 -7.05 27.55 -35.23
CA VAL A 289 -5.78 27.20 -34.59
C VAL A 289 -5.43 25.78 -34.96
N ASP A 290 -4.34 25.61 -35.68
CA ASP A 290 -3.78 24.30 -35.92
C ASP A 290 -3.12 23.75 -34.64
N LEU A 291 -3.83 22.86 -33.95
CA LEU A 291 -3.35 22.17 -32.75
C LEU A 291 -2.30 21.09 -33.05
N MET A 292 -2.11 20.75 -34.33
CA MET A 292 -1.20 19.71 -34.81
C MET A 292 0.16 20.27 -35.23
N ALA A 293 0.25 21.59 -35.43
CA ALA A 293 1.51 22.26 -35.64
C ALA A 293 2.29 22.36 -34.32
N ASP A 294 3.49 21.79 -34.30
CA ASP A 294 4.43 21.99 -33.20
C ASP A 294 4.85 23.46 -33.15
N ILE A 295 4.34 24.19 -32.14
CA ILE A 295 4.71 25.59 -31.92
C ILE A 295 6.14 25.64 -31.38
N LEU A 296 7.11 25.61 -32.31
CA LEU A 296 8.51 25.89 -32.05
C LEU A 296 8.66 27.36 -31.61
N GLY A 297 8.59 27.66 -30.31
CA GLY A 297 8.90 29.01 -29.84
C GLY A 297 8.38 29.50 -28.50
N LYS A 298 7.76 28.67 -27.64
CA LYS A 298 7.36 29.14 -26.31
C LYS A 298 8.58 29.28 -25.40
N ARG A 299 9.01 30.53 -25.13
CA ARG A 299 10.07 30.79 -24.13
C ARG A 299 9.55 30.46 -22.74
N ALA A 300 10.34 29.70 -21.97
CA ALA A 300 10.08 29.48 -20.55
C ALA A 300 10.06 30.84 -19.82
N PRO A 301 9.05 31.11 -18.97
CA PRO A 301 8.97 32.35 -18.23
C PRO A 301 10.16 32.47 -17.26
N SER A 302 10.66 33.70 -17.05
CA SER A 302 11.80 33.96 -16.16
C SER A 302 11.48 33.73 -14.67
N ARG A 303 10.18 33.70 -14.32
CA ARG A 303 9.64 33.41 -12.99
C ARG A 303 8.61 32.29 -13.08
N PRO A 304 8.42 31.48 -12.02
CA PRO A 304 7.30 30.55 -11.94
C PRO A 304 5.98 31.29 -12.16
N VAL A 305 5.05 30.66 -12.88
CA VAL A 305 3.74 31.25 -13.22
C VAL A 305 2.83 31.35 -11.98
N TYR A 306 3.21 30.69 -10.90
CA TYR A 306 2.59 30.78 -9.59
C TYR A 306 3.48 31.59 -8.66
N GLU A 307 2.89 32.58 -7.98
CA GLU A 307 3.48 33.15 -6.78
C GLU A 307 3.17 32.22 -5.61
N SER A 308 4.18 31.78 -4.89
CA SER A 308 3.99 31.07 -3.63
C SER A 308 3.35 32.05 -2.64
N LEU A 309 2.11 31.78 -2.20
CA LEU A 309 1.42 32.51 -1.13
C LEU A 309 2.11 32.38 0.25
N SER A 310 3.34 31.88 0.32
CA SER A 310 4.07 31.66 1.56
C SER A 310 4.82 32.92 1.99
N GLN A 311 4.19 33.64 2.93
CA GLN A 311 4.75 34.55 3.94
C GLN A 311 5.38 35.88 3.49
N ASP A 312 4.52 36.84 3.18
CA ASP A 312 4.75 38.27 3.45
C ASP A 312 3.94 38.74 4.69
N GLU A 313 3.70 37.86 5.67
CA GLU A 313 3.03 38.21 6.94
C GLU A 313 4.00 38.60 8.08
N ASN A 314 5.30 38.75 7.81
CA ASN A 314 6.30 39.17 8.83
C ASN A 314 7.02 40.48 8.47
N GLN A 315 6.29 41.45 7.90
CA GLN A 315 6.71 42.86 7.89
C GLN A 315 5.52 43.78 8.20
N GLN A 316 5.15 43.86 9.48
CA GLN A 316 4.60 45.07 10.12
C GLN A 316 4.79 44.98 11.63
#